data_AF-A0A961I2P3-F1
#
_entry.id   AF-A0A961I2P3-F1
#
_cell.length_a   1.000
_cell.length_b   1.000
_cell.length_c   1.000
_cell.angle_alpha   90.00
_cell.angle_beta   90.00
_cell.angle_gamma   90.00
#
_symmetry.space_group_name_H-M   'P 1'
#
loop_
_entity.id
_entity.type
_entity.pdbx_description
1 polymer ?
#
loop_
_entity_poly.entity_id
_entity_poly.type
_entity_poly.pdbx_seq_one_letter_code
_entity_poly.pdbx_strand_id
1 'polypeptide(L)' 'MQETEATAEVFITAFNAMPRAARDYFLTYLARDRELMEDLMDIALIEERRDEPSRPLSEILGE' A
#
# COMPACT_ATOMS: atom_id res chain seq x y z
N MET A 1 9.64 14.01 11.98
CA MET A 1 8.47 13.88 11.10
C MET A 1 8.55 14.97 10.07
N GLN A 2 8.65 14.60 8.80
CA GLN A 2 8.61 15.57 7.70
C GLN A 2 7.15 16.02 7.52
N GLU A 3 6.88 17.27 7.13
CA GLU A 3 5.52 17.84 7.03
C GLU A 3 4.57 17.00 6.14
N THR A 4 5.13 16.25 5.20
CA THR A 4 4.45 15.29 4.33
C THR A 4 3.85 14.12 5.10
N GLU A 5 4.56 13.55 6.08
CA GLU A 5 4.09 12.45 6.92
C GLU A 5 2.92 12.90 7.80
N ALA A 6 3.02 14.11 8.38
CA ALA A 6 1.95 14.70 9.19
C ALA A 6 0.66 14.91 8.38
N THR A 7 0.79 15.30 7.11
CA THR A 7 -0.36 15.45 6.21
C THR A 7 -1.01 14.10 5.92
N ALA A 8 -0.22 13.05 5.66
CA ALA A 8 -0.73 11.71 5.41
C ALA A 8 -1.47 11.13 6.63
N GLU A 9 -0.96 11.34 7.85
CA GLU A 9 -1.58 10.89 9.09
C GLU A 9 -3.00 11.45 9.30
N VAL A 10 -3.26 12.68 8.87
CA VAL A 10 -4.60 13.29 8.91
C VAL A 10 -5.57 12.50 8.02
N PHE A 11 -5.16 12.17 6.79
CA PHE A 11 -6.00 11.39 5.87
C PHE A 11 -6.23 9.96 6.35
N ILE A 12 -5.22 9.33 6.93
CA ILE A 12 -5.34 7.99 7.52
C ILE A 12 -6.34 8.02 8.69
N THR A 13 -6.22 9.00 9.57
CA THR A 13 -7.14 9.18 10.70
C THR A 13 -8.57 9.39 10.22
N ALA A 14 -8.77 10.25 9.21
CA ALA A 14 -10.07 10.49 8.61
C ALA A 14 -10.65 9.21 8.00
N PHE A 15 -9.87 8.46 7.21
CA PHE A 15 -10.29 7.19 6.59
C PHE A 15 -10.72 6.16 7.64
N ASN A 16 -9.95 6.00 8.72
CA ASN A 16 -10.26 5.05 9.79
C ASN A 16 -11.54 5.40 10.55
N ALA A 17 -11.84 6.70 10.68
CA ALA A 17 -13.07 7.18 11.30
C ALA A 17 -14.32 7.05 10.40
N MET A 18 -14.17 6.80 9.10
CA MET A 18 -15.30 6.69 8.17
C MET A 18 -16.18 5.46 8.46
N PRO A 19 -17.51 5.57 8.28
CA PRO A 19 -18.40 4.42 8.20
C PRO A 19 -17.98 3.48 7.06
N ARG A 20 -18.29 2.18 7.20
CA ARG A 20 -17.89 1.15 6.23
C ARG A 20 -18.25 1.51 4.78
N ALA A 21 -19.47 1.98 4.52
CA ALA A 21 -19.90 2.35 3.18
C ALA A 21 -19.03 3.45 2.53
N ALA A 22 -18.56 4.41 3.34
CA ALA A 22 -17.68 5.47 2.86
C ALA A 22 -16.26 4.96 2.61
N ARG A 23 -15.76 4.04 3.44
CA ARG A 23 -14.48 3.35 3.18
C ARG A 23 -14.54 2.51 1.90
N ASP A 24 -15.62 1.76 1.70
CA ASP A 24 -15.80 0.92 0.50
C ASP A 24 -15.82 1.80 -0.77
N TYR A 25 -16.48 2.95 -0.71
CA TYR A 25 -16.45 3.94 -1.79
C TYR A 25 -15.04 4.48 -2.04
N PHE A 26 -14.31 4.85 -0.98
CA PHE A 26 -12.93 5.35 -1.09
C PHE A 26 -11.99 4.33 -1.73
N LEU A 27 -12.05 3.07 -1.27
CA LEU A 27 -11.25 1.99 -1.84
C LEU A 27 -11.61 1.71 -3.30
N THR A 28 -12.90 1.74 -3.64
CA THR A 28 -13.35 1.59 -5.03
C THR A 28 -12.84 2.72 -5.92
N TYR A 29 -12.77 3.94 -5.39
CA TYR A 29 -12.20 5.08 -6.11
C TYR A 29 -10.71 4.86 -6.40
N LEU A 30 -9.93 4.46 -5.38
CA LEU A 30 -8.51 4.15 -5.55
C LEU A 30 -8.28 3.04 -6.58
N ALA A 31 -9.07 1.97 -6.52
CA ALA A 31 -8.94 0.83 -7.44
C ALA A 31 -9.29 1.14 -8.91
N ARG A 32 -10.01 2.25 -9.17
CA ARG A 32 -10.34 2.68 -10.54
C ARG A 32 -9.24 3.51 -11.18
N ASP A 33 -8.39 4.12 -10.36
CA ASP A 33 -7.19 4.78 -10.85
C ASP A 33 -6.12 3.71 -11.08
N ARG A 34 -5.65 3.60 -12.31
CA ARG A 34 -4.75 2.51 -12.70
C ARG A 34 -3.41 2.61 -11.99
N GLU A 35 -2.85 3.80 -11.87
CA GLU A 35 -1.54 4.03 -11.28
C GLU A 35 -1.59 3.71 -9.78
N LEU A 36 -2.60 4.23 -9.08
CA LEU A 36 -2.79 3.96 -7.65
C LEU A 36 -3.08 2.49 -7.36
N MET A 37 -3.81 1.81 -8.25
CA MET A 37 -4.12 0.39 -8.12
C MET A 37 -2.86 -0.47 -8.31
N GLU A 38 -2.03 -0.16 -9.31
CA GLU A 38 -0.73 -0.82 -9.53
C GLU A 38 0.19 -0.63 -8.31
N ASP A 39 0.36 0.60 -7.83
CA ASP A 39 1.17 0.91 -6.65
C ASP A 39 0.69 0.16 -5.40
N LEU A 40 -0.62 0.11 -5.16
CA LEU A 40 -1.17 -0.57 -3.99
C LEU A 40 -0.94 -2.09 -4.05
N MET A 41 -1.01 -2.70 -5.23
CA MET A 41 -0.70 -4.13 -5.39
C MET A 41 0.76 -4.42 -5.11
N ASP A 42 1.68 -3.58 -5.61
CA ASP A 42 3.11 -3.75 -5.38
C ASP A 42 3.47 -3.62 -3.90
N ILE A 43 2.91 -2.61 -3.21
CA ILE A 43 3.09 -2.42 -1.77
C ILE A 43 2.52 -3.62 -1.00
N ALA A 44 1.32 -4.10 -1.36
CA ALA A 44 0.71 -5.25 -0.70
C ALA A 44 1.57 -6.51 -0.84
N LEU A 45 2.14 -6.75 -2.04
CA LEU A 45 3.06 -7.86 -2.28
C LEU A 45 4.35 -7.72 -1.47
N ILE A 46 4.90 -6.51 -1.36
CA ILE A 46 6.10 -6.26 -0.53
C ILE A 46 5.81 -6.54 0.95
N GLU A 47 4.67 -6.08 1.48
CA GLU A 47 4.31 -6.31 2.88
C GLU A 47 4.02 -7.79 3.16
N GLU A 48 3.36 -8.52 2.24
CA GLU A 48 3.17 -9.97 2.36
C GLU A 48 4.51 -10.72 2.46
N ARG A 49 5.51 -10.26 1.72
CA ARG A 49 6.82 -10.91 1.61
C ARG A 49 7.87 -10.32 2.55
N ARG A 50 7.51 -9.36 3.41
CA ARG A 50 8.46 -8.60 4.24
C ARG A 50 9.26 -9.49 5.20
N ASP A 51 8.65 -10.57 5.67
CA ASP A 51 9.27 -11.52 6.59
C ASP A 51 9.92 -12.73 5.88
N GLU A 52 9.93 -12.76 4.54
CA GLU A 52 10.64 -13.80 3.80
C GLU A 52 12.16 -13.68 4.01
N PRO A 53 12.88 -14.80 4.19
CA PRO A 53 14.33 -14.77 4.25
C PRO A 53 14.89 -14.20 2.95
N SER A 54 15.88 -13.32 3.07
CA SER A 54 16.60 -12.82 1.91
C SER A 54 17.27 -13.97 1.17
N ARG A 55 17.23 -13.92 -0.16
CA ARG A 55 17.84 -14.93 -1.04
C ARG A 55 18.96 -14.29 -1.84
N PRO A 56 20.11 -14.95 -2.01
CA PRO A 56 21.16 -14.49 -2.91
C PRO A 56 20.62 -14.29 -4.32
N LEU A 57 21.04 -13.20 -4.98
CA LEU A 57 20.61 -12.89 -6.35
C LEU A 57 20.96 -14.02 -7.34
N SER A 58 22.08 -14.71 -7.13
CA SER A 58 22.50 -15.87 -7.93
C SER A 58 21.47 -17.01 -7.92
N GLU A 59 20.79 -17.25 -6.80
CA GLU A 59 19.73 -18.27 -6.70
C GLU A 59 18.46 -17.89 -7.49
N ILE A 60 18.26 -16.61 -7.78
CA ILE A 60 17.13 -16.12 -8.56
C ILE A 60 17.47 -16.08 -10.06
N LEU A 61 18.70 -15.70 -10.41
CA LEU A 61 19.14 -15.58 -11.80
C LEU A 61 19.51 -16.91 -12.46
N GLY A 62 19.71 -17.98 -11.67
CA GLY A 62 20.00 -19.32 -12.19
C GLY A 62 21.41 -19.48 -12.77
N GLU A 63 22.38 -18.75 -12.21
CA GLU A 63 23.81 -18.86 -12.54
C GLU A 63 24.51 -19.98 -11.74
#